data_AF-A0A0N4TDC2-F1
#
_entry.id   AF-A0A0N4TDC2-F1
#
_cell.length_a   1.000
_cell.length_b   1.000
_cell.length_c   1.000
_cell.angle_alpha   90.00
_cell.angle_beta   90.00
_cell.angle_gamma   90.00
#
_symmetry.space_group_name_H-M   'P 1'
#
loop_
_entity.id
_entity.type
_entity.pdbx_description
1 polymer ?
#
loop_
_entity_poly.entity_id
_entity_poly.type
_entity_poly.pdbx_seq_one_letter_code
_entity_poly.pdbx_strand_id
1 'polypeptide(L)'
;MNSRISENENFHEISKQIPYCILVKCNLTSDTFQYRFICLPYCRCEHSSMTEMMHRNFHFEIDGVLFYHASVHYLKGQSPLVGWLKPWMIPEILSVPVPAKLMNGNEIVAGGSQKFIETYNQKHKHVSMIGKTPESVSS
;
A
#
# COMPACT_ATOMS: atom_id res chain seq x y z
N MET A 1 29.13 -26.78 -6.74
CA MET A 1 28.20 -27.19 -5.67
C MET A 1 27.91 -26.00 -4.77
N ASN A 2 26.67 -25.52 -4.85
CA ASN A 2 25.81 -24.88 -3.83
C ASN A 2 26.44 -24.02 -2.71
N SER A 3 26.21 -22.70 -2.78
CA SER A 3 26.26 -21.82 -1.60
C SER A 3 25.36 -20.57 -1.73
N ARG A 4 24.21 -20.64 -2.42
CA ARG A 4 23.31 -19.48 -2.61
C ARG A 4 21.82 -19.74 -2.38
N ILE A 5 21.48 -20.81 -1.65
CA ILE A 5 20.08 -21.10 -1.29
C ILE A 5 19.98 -21.29 0.22
N SER A 6 20.31 -20.24 0.97
CA SER A 6 20.00 -20.19 2.41
C SER A 6 19.36 -18.86 2.84
N GLU A 7 19.00 -17.98 1.90
CA GLU A 7 18.36 -16.68 2.21
C GLU A 7 16.83 -16.74 2.10
N ASN A 8 16.26 -17.93 1.90
CA ASN A 8 14.85 -18.12 1.58
C ASN A 8 14.02 -18.60 2.78
N GLU A 9 14.66 -19.10 3.85
CA GLU A 9 13.94 -19.58 5.04
C GLU A 9 13.38 -18.43 5.88
N ASN A 10 14.00 -17.24 5.80
CA ASN A 10 13.57 -16.05 6.52
C ASN A 10 12.21 -15.49 6.04
N PHE A 11 11.78 -15.85 4.82
CA PHE A 11 10.49 -15.40 4.28
C PHE A 11 9.30 -16.16 4.87
N HIS A 12 9.47 -17.42 5.28
CA HIS A 12 8.38 -18.24 5.81
C HIS A 12 8.04 -17.93 7.28
N GLU A 13 9.00 -17.41 8.04
CA GLU A 13 8.82 -17.10 9.46
C GLU A 13 8.38 -15.65 9.70
N ILE A 14 8.94 -14.68 8.95
CA ILE A 14 8.64 -13.25 9.16
C ILE A 14 7.30 -12.84 8.55
N SER A 15 6.82 -13.54 7.50
CA SER A 15 5.53 -13.21 6.88
C SER A 15 4.34 -13.43 7.81
N LYS A 16 4.49 -14.20 8.89
CA LYS A 16 3.38 -14.60 9.78
C LYS A 16 3.01 -13.59 10.85
N GLN A 17 3.78 -12.50 11.02
CA GLN A 17 3.68 -11.70 12.26
C GLN A 17 3.43 -10.20 12.06
N ILE A 18 3.52 -9.62 10.86
CA ILE A 18 3.49 -8.15 10.71
C ILE A 18 2.83 -7.70 9.40
N PRO A 19 1.92 -6.70 9.40
CA PRO A 19 1.40 -6.10 8.18
C PRO A 19 2.49 -5.26 7.50
N TYR A 20 2.77 -5.54 6.23
CA TYR A 20 3.74 -4.80 5.41
C TYR A 20 3.03 -3.76 4.53
N CYS A 21 3.76 -2.73 4.10
CA CYS A 21 3.40 -1.81 3.02
C CYS A 21 4.47 -1.90 1.94
N ILE A 22 4.10 -2.15 0.68
CA ILE A 22 5.06 -2.31 -0.43
C ILE A 22 4.86 -1.15 -1.42
N LEU A 23 5.92 -0.45 -1.81
CA LEU A 23 5.90 0.70 -2.72
C LEU A 23 6.57 0.40 -4.08
N VAL A 24 5.90 -0.12 -5.10
CA VAL A 24 6.61 -0.58 -6.33
C VAL A 24 7.15 0.59 -7.20
N LYS A 25 8.48 0.67 -7.41
CA LYS A 25 9.06 1.15 -8.69
C LYS A 25 10.49 0.68 -8.97
N CYS A 26 10.77 0.44 -10.26
CA CYS A 26 12.06 0.06 -10.84
C CYS A 26 12.48 1.09 -11.93
N ASN A 27 13.62 1.80 -11.77
CA ASN A 27 14.46 2.49 -12.79
C ASN A 27 15.59 3.32 -12.11
N LEU A 28 16.81 3.62 -12.62
CA LEU A 28 17.53 3.46 -13.92
C LEU A 28 19.08 3.35 -13.67
N THR A 29 19.74 2.56 -14.54
CA THR A 29 21.15 2.34 -15.00
C THR A 29 22.44 2.69 -14.21
N SER A 30 23.38 1.73 -14.22
CA SER A 30 24.84 1.90 -14.27
C SER A 30 25.42 0.87 -15.25
N ASP A 31 26.52 1.20 -15.95
CA ASP A 31 27.06 0.58 -17.18
C ASP A 31 27.40 -0.93 -17.15
N THR A 32 27.06 -1.65 -16.10
CA THR A 32 27.26 -3.11 -16.00
C THR A 32 25.98 -3.90 -15.70
N PHE A 33 24.91 -3.25 -15.21
CA PHE A 33 23.61 -3.88 -14.94
C PHE A 33 22.45 -2.94 -15.26
N GLN A 34 21.68 -3.29 -16.30
CA GLN A 34 20.57 -2.50 -16.86
C GLN A 34 19.39 -2.27 -15.89
N TYR A 35 19.26 -3.08 -14.82
CA TYR A 35 18.19 -2.98 -13.84
C TYR A 35 18.70 -3.21 -12.42
N ARG A 36 18.28 -2.36 -11.48
CA ARG A 36 18.59 -2.47 -10.05
C ARG A 36 17.35 -2.93 -9.30
N PHE A 37 17.48 -3.99 -8.52
CA PHE A 37 16.44 -4.46 -7.61
C PHE A 37 16.65 -3.79 -6.26
N ILE A 38 15.65 -3.04 -5.80
CA ILE A 38 15.67 -2.34 -4.51
C ILE A 38 14.45 -2.78 -3.72
N CYS A 39 14.67 -3.23 -2.48
CA CYS A 39 13.58 -3.54 -1.55
C CYS A 39 12.86 -2.27 -1.13
N LEU A 40 11.55 -2.40 -1.00
CA LEU A 40 10.68 -1.27 -0.73
C LEU A 40 10.52 -1.14 0.79
N PRO A 41 10.57 0.09 1.33
CA PRO A 41 10.44 0.29 2.75
C PRO A 41 9.02 -0.08 3.20
N TYR A 42 8.93 -0.74 4.35
CA TYR A 42 7.69 -1.10 5.00
C TYR A 42 7.74 -0.70 6.48
N CYS A 43 6.58 -0.48 7.09
CA CYS A 43 6.44 -0.27 8.52
C CYS A 43 5.21 -1.01 9.04
N ARG A 44 5.12 -1.14 10.37
CA ARG A 44 3.89 -1.61 11.00
C ARG A 44 2.77 -0.60 10.77
N CYS A 45 1.54 -1.09 10.70
CA CYS A 45 0.32 -0.25 10.65
C CYS A 45 -0.04 0.34 12.03
N GLU A 46 0.97 0.85 12.74
CA GLU A 46 0.79 1.63 13.97
C GLU A 46 0.78 3.12 13.59
N HIS A 47 -0.05 3.92 14.26
CA HIS A 47 -0.25 5.34 13.92
C HIS A 47 1.07 6.12 13.85
N SER A 48 1.92 5.98 14.87
CA SER A 48 3.26 6.59 14.95
C SER A 48 4.18 6.15 13.82
N SER A 49 4.25 4.84 13.56
CA SER A 49 5.08 4.25 12.51
C SER A 49 4.67 4.73 11.12
N MET A 50 3.37 4.80 10.86
CA MET A 50 2.83 5.31 9.60
C MET A 50 3.14 6.80 9.44
N THR A 51 2.92 7.61 10.48
CA THR A 51 3.28 9.04 10.45
C THR A 51 4.75 9.23 10.12
N GLU A 52 5.65 8.52 10.80
CA GLU A 52 7.08 8.61 10.53
C GLU A 52 7.41 8.24 9.08
N MET A 53 6.85 7.11 8.58
CA MET A 53 7.06 6.66 7.21
C MET A 53 6.61 7.68 6.17
N MET A 54 5.48 8.36 6.37
CA MET A 54 4.99 9.38 5.43
C MET A 54 5.86 10.65 5.41
N HIS A 55 6.60 10.92 6.48
CA HIS A 55 7.53 12.05 6.56
C HIS A 55 8.94 11.71 6.05
N ARG A 56 9.22 10.43 5.77
CA ARG A 56 10.52 10.03 5.22
C ARG A 56 10.68 10.53 3.78
N ASN A 57 11.89 10.96 3.47
CA ASN A 57 12.25 11.33 2.10
C ASN A 57 12.61 10.06 1.33
N PHE A 58 11.81 9.73 0.33
CA PHE A 58 12.12 8.66 -0.62
C PHE A 58 12.85 9.23 -1.84
N HIS A 59 13.74 8.42 -2.41
CA HIS A 59 14.44 8.74 -3.65
C HIS A 59 13.56 8.49 -4.89
N PHE A 60 12.26 8.29 -4.68
CA PHE A 60 11.25 7.98 -5.68
C PHE A 60 9.93 8.68 -5.33
N GLU A 61 9.07 8.83 -6.33
CA GLU A 61 7.73 9.38 -6.16
C GLU A 61 6.77 8.31 -5.62
N ILE A 62 5.99 8.66 -4.59
CA ILE A 62 5.00 7.75 -4.00
C ILE A 62 3.72 7.81 -4.82
N ASP A 63 3.37 6.73 -5.51
CA ASP A 63 2.10 6.62 -6.21
C ASP A 63 0.93 6.26 -5.27
N GLY A 64 1.17 5.36 -4.31
CA GLY A 64 0.15 4.85 -3.39
C GLY A 64 0.75 3.90 -2.38
N VAL A 65 0.00 3.60 -1.33
CA VAL A 65 0.43 2.80 -0.18
C VAL A 65 -0.36 1.52 -0.16
N LEU A 66 0.35 0.38 -0.15
CA LEU A 66 -0.25 -0.93 0.00
C LEU A 66 -0.36 -1.30 1.47
N PHE A 67 -1.45 -1.94 1.88
CA PHE A 67 -1.66 -2.45 3.23
C PHE A 67 -1.85 -3.96 3.14
N TYR A 68 -0.99 -4.74 3.77
CA TYR A 68 -1.11 -6.19 3.78
C TYR A 68 -1.51 -6.67 5.16
N HIS A 69 -2.45 -7.60 5.24
CA HIS A 69 -2.73 -8.29 6.50
C HIS A 69 -1.63 -9.33 6.79
N ALA A 70 -1.17 -9.42 8.05
CA ALA A 70 -0.03 -10.27 8.43
C ALA A 70 -0.29 -11.77 8.17
N SER A 71 -1.50 -12.27 8.41
CA SER A 71 -1.75 -13.72 8.39
C SER A 71 -2.05 -14.30 7.00
N VAL A 72 -1.66 -13.63 5.92
CA VAL A 72 -2.10 -13.98 4.57
C VAL A 72 -1.02 -14.65 3.75
N HIS A 73 -1.42 -15.71 3.06
CA HIS A 73 -0.57 -16.35 2.06
C HIS A 73 -0.70 -15.61 0.74
N TYR A 74 0.39 -15.60 -0.03
CA TYR A 74 0.36 -15.04 -1.37
C TYR A 74 -0.54 -15.91 -2.27
N LEU A 75 -1.70 -15.36 -2.64
CA LEU A 75 -2.62 -15.98 -3.57
C LEU A 75 -2.76 -15.05 -4.79
N LYS A 76 -2.72 -15.65 -5.99
CA LYS A 76 -2.94 -14.91 -7.23
C LYS A 76 -4.40 -14.42 -7.29
N GLY A 77 -4.60 -13.20 -7.76
CA GLY A 77 -5.92 -12.60 -7.93
C GLY A 77 -6.21 -11.50 -6.92
N GLN A 78 -7.49 -11.14 -6.82
CA GLN A 78 -7.94 -10.12 -5.88
C GLN A 78 -8.06 -10.74 -4.48
N SER A 79 -7.62 -10.00 -3.47
CA SER A 79 -7.74 -10.39 -2.06
C SER A 79 -8.25 -9.18 -1.27
N PRO A 80 -9.29 -9.31 -0.41
CA PRO A 80 -9.71 -8.20 0.45
C PRO A 80 -8.69 -7.92 1.55
N LEU A 81 -7.68 -8.79 1.70
CA LEU A 81 -6.66 -8.72 2.71
C LEU A 81 -5.44 -7.89 2.28
N VAL A 82 -5.50 -7.31 1.08
CA VAL A 82 -4.53 -6.35 0.57
C VAL A 82 -5.28 -5.09 0.13
N GLY A 83 -5.03 -3.98 0.81
CA GLY A 83 -5.58 -2.67 0.47
C GLY A 83 -4.59 -1.80 -0.31
N TRP A 84 -5.08 -0.87 -1.10
CA TRP A 84 -4.28 0.16 -1.77
C TRP A 84 -4.97 1.51 -1.63
N LEU A 85 -4.24 2.52 -1.14
CA LEU A 85 -4.74 3.88 -0.99
C LEU A 85 -3.75 4.89 -1.60
N LYS A 86 -4.28 5.99 -2.14
CA LYS A 86 -3.45 7.15 -2.47
C LYS A 86 -3.04 7.88 -1.18
N PRO A 87 -1.86 8.53 -1.12
CA PRO A 87 -1.41 9.20 0.10
C PRO A 87 -2.38 10.28 0.62
N TRP A 88 -3.07 10.98 -0.29
CA TRP A 88 -4.09 11.98 0.06
C TRP A 88 -5.36 11.42 0.71
N MET A 89 -5.63 10.13 0.56
CA MET A 89 -6.79 9.46 1.20
C MET A 89 -6.50 9.05 2.65
N ILE A 90 -5.22 8.91 3.00
CA ILE A 90 -4.78 8.37 4.29
C ILE A 90 -5.24 9.24 5.48
N PRO A 91 -5.16 10.58 5.42
CA PRO A 91 -5.69 11.42 6.48
C PRO A 91 -7.21 11.23 6.69
N GLU A 92 -7.98 11.05 5.61
CA GLU A 92 -9.43 10.88 5.68
C GLU A 92 -9.81 9.51 6.26
N ILE A 93 -9.20 8.43 5.77
CA ILE A 93 -9.59 7.05 6.13
C ILE A 93 -8.96 6.59 7.44
N LEU A 94 -7.68 6.91 7.66
CA LEU A 94 -6.89 6.37 8.77
C LEU A 94 -6.54 7.43 9.84
N SER A 95 -6.91 8.70 9.62
CA SER A 95 -6.58 9.80 10.54
C SER A 95 -5.07 9.94 10.81
N VAL A 96 -4.24 9.58 9.82
CA VAL A 96 -2.77 9.73 9.88
C VAL A 96 -2.38 10.99 9.13
N PRO A 97 -1.62 11.92 9.75
CA PRO A 97 -1.16 13.13 9.09
C PRO A 97 -0.15 12.80 7.99
N VAL A 98 -0.31 13.44 6.83
CA VAL A 98 0.54 13.25 5.67
C VAL A 98 1.05 14.62 5.19
N PRO A 99 2.34 14.76 4.82
CA PRO A 99 2.89 16.02 4.32
C PRO A 99 2.18 16.55 3.07
N ALA A 100 2.09 17.88 2.96
CA ALA A 100 1.46 18.56 1.82
C ALA A 100 2.01 18.14 0.45
N LYS A 101 3.30 17.77 0.37
CA LYS A 101 3.95 17.25 -0.84
C LYS A 101 3.23 16.02 -1.42
N LEU A 102 2.64 15.19 -0.56
CA LEU A 102 1.94 13.96 -0.94
C LEU A 102 0.42 14.17 -1.09
N MET A 103 -0.11 15.34 -0.70
CA MET A 103 -1.51 15.69 -0.93
C MET A 103 -1.82 15.97 -2.40
N ASN A 104 -0.79 16.22 -3.23
CA ASN A 104 -0.92 16.48 -4.66
C ASN A 104 -1.99 17.55 -5.00
N GLY A 105 -2.06 18.61 -4.18
CA GLY A 105 -3.05 19.68 -4.32
C GLY A 105 -4.49 19.30 -3.95
N ASN A 106 -4.74 18.10 -3.44
CA ASN A 106 -6.06 17.70 -2.95
C ASN A 106 -6.24 18.20 -1.50
N GLU A 107 -7.42 18.71 -1.22
CA GLU A 107 -7.86 19.02 0.14
C GLU A 107 -8.47 17.76 0.78
N ILE A 108 -8.41 17.68 2.11
CA ILE A 108 -9.05 16.60 2.86
C ILE A 108 -10.55 16.91 2.90
N VAL A 109 -11.29 16.35 1.94
CA VAL A 109 -12.75 16.49 1.84
C VAL A 109 -13.41 15.21 2.30
N ALA A 110 -14.31 15.30 3.27
CA ALA A 110 -15.08 14.14 3.74
C ALA A 110 -15.88 13.51 2.58
N GLY A 111 -15.69 12.21 2.36
CA GLY A 111 -16.29 11.45 1.27
C GLY A 111 -15.52 11.53 -0.06
N GLY A 112 -14.45 12.33 -0.14
CA GLY A 112 -13.61 12.45 -1.33
C GLY A 112 -12.94 11.12 -1.69
N SER A 113 -12.39 10.42 -0.70
CA SER A 113 -11.78 9.10 -0.90
C SER A 113 -12.78 8.06 -1.39
N GLN A 114 -13.98 8.02 -0.81
CA GLN A 114 -15.02 7.06 -1.21
C GLN A 114 -15.46 7.29 -2.66
N LYS A 115 -15.72 8.55 -3.05
CA LYS A 115 -16.10 8.92 -4.41
C LYS A 115 -15.02 8.54 -5.43
N PHE A 116 -13.75 8.74 -5.08
CA PHE A 116 -12.64 8.31 -5.93
C PHE A 116 -12.60 6.78 -6.06
N ILE A 117 -12.67 6.05 -4.96
CA ILE A 117 -12.59 4.58 -4.95
C ILE A 117 -13.74 4.00 -5.80
N GLU A 118 -14.95 4.54 -5.65
CA GLU A 118 -16.11 4.10 -6.45
C GLU A 118 -15.92 4.39 -7.94
N THR A 119 -15.48 5.61 -8.30
CA THR A 119 -15.20 5.99 -9.70
C THR A 119 -14.11 5.11 -10.30
N TYR A 120 -13.05 4.84 -9.54
CA TYR A 120 -11.93 3.99 -9.96
C TYR A 120 -12.40 2.55 -10.18
N ASN A 121 -13.17 2.01 -9.24
CA ASN A 121 -13.70 0.65 -9.34
C ASN A 121 -14.64 0.49 -10.53
N GLN A 122 -15.52 1.47 -10.78
CA GLN A 122 -16.41 1.47 -11.95
C GLN A 122 -15.62 1.49 -13.26
N LYS A 123 -14.64 2.40 -13.38
CA LYS A 123 -13.81 2.55 -14.58
C LYS A 123 -13.02 1.27 -14.89
N HIS A 124 -12.47 0.64 -13.86
CA HIS A 124 -11.64 -0.55 -14.00
C HIS A 124 -12.43 -1.87 -13.92
N LYS A 125 -13.77 -1.80 -13.89
CA LYS A 125 -14.67 -2.97 -13.72
C LYS A 125 -14.26 -3.85 -12.53
N HIS A 126 -13.76 -3.21 -11.47
CA HIS A 126 -13.34 -3.87 -10.25
C HIS A 126 -14.56 -4.22 -9.40
N VAL A 127 -14.69 -5.50 -9.03
CA VAL A 127 -15.78 -5.99 -8.20
C VAL A 127 -15.26 -6.14 -6.77
N SER A 128 -15.82 -5.38 -5.84
CA SER A 128 -15.52 -5.56 -4.42
C SER A 128 -15.96 -6.95 -3.98
N MET A 129 -15.06 -7.70 -3.35
CA MET A 129 -15.39 -9.01 -2.75
C MET A 129 -16.07 -8.87 -1.37
N ILE A 130 -16.07 -7.67 -0.80
CA ILE A 130 -16.87 -7.35 0.36
C ILE A 130 -18.23 -6.91 -0.19
N GLY A 131 -19.27 -7.72 0.05
CA GLY A 131 -20.64 -7.34 -0.28
C GLY A 131 -21.01 -6.04 0.45
N LYS A 132 -21.66 -5.10 -0.23
CA LYS A 132 -22.30 -3.96 0.46
C LYS A 132 -23.43 -4.54 1.31
N THR A 133 -23.26 -4.62 2.63
CA THR A 133 -24.39 -4.89 3.52
C THR A 133 -25.37 -3.72 3.37
N PRO A 134 -26.66 -3.96 3.08
CA PRO A 134 -27.64 -2.90 2.91
C PRO A 134 -28.11 -2.36 4.29
N GLU A 135 -27.29 -1.55 4.94
CA GLU A 135 -27.67 -0.67 6.05
C GLU A 135 -26.90 0.64 5.80
N SER A 136 -27.48 1.79 5.47
CA SER A 136 -28.70 2.43 5.97
C SER A 136 -29.31 3.32 4.88
N VAL A 137 -30.44 2.90 4.30
CA VAL A 137 -31.48 3.86 3.89
C VAL A 137 -32.40 3.96 5.10
N SER A 138 -32.21 4.96 5.95
CA SER A 138 -33.22 5.33 6.94
C SER A 138 -33.22 6.83 7.20
N SER A 139 -34.33 7.42 6.75
CA SER A 139 -34.98 8.67 7.20
C SER A 139 -34.33 10.00 6.83
#